data_AF-A0A3D5HFZ7-F1
#
_entry.id   AF-A0A3D5HFZ7-F1
#
_cell.length_a   1.000
_cell.length_b   1.000
_cell.length_c   1.000
_cell.angle_alpha   90.00
_cell.angle_beta   90.00
_cell.angle_gamma   90.00
#
_symmetry.space_group_name_H-M   'P 1'
#
loop_
_entity.id
_entity.type
_entity.pdbx_description
1 polymer ?
#
loop_
_entity_poly.entity_id
_entity_poly.type
_entity_poly.pdbx_seq_one_letter_code
_entity_poly.pdbx_strand_id
1 'polypeptide(L)'
;QIIDFISTAYESLTGWKRCVLHDPLAAGVCLFPDLVKAEKRYVDVELNGELTRGMTVVDRRGRTPLGEENMQVALKVDAERFKTQLMESLLAWAREG
;
A
#
# COMPACT_ATOMS: atom_id res chain seq x y z
N GLN A 1 5.76 -21.29 4.03
CA GLN A 1 4.44 -21.54 4.67
C GLN A 1 3.46 -20.38 4.46
N ILE A 2 3.60 -19.20 5.09
CA ILE A 2 2.60 -18.11 4.92
C ILE A 2 2.64 -17.44 3.54
N ILE A 3 3.83 -17.19 2.97
CA ILE A 3 3.98 -16.64 1.61
C ILE A 3 3.37 -17.60 0.58
N ASP A 4 3.63 -18.90 0.73
CA ASP A 4 3.05 -19.92 -0.16
C ASP A 4 1.53 -19.93 -0.09
N PHE A 5 0.97 -19.87 1.13
CA PHE A 5 -0.48 -19.81 1.35
C PHE A 5 -1.11 -18.59 0.66
N ILE A 6 -0.57 -17.39 0.89
CA ILE A 6 -1.07 -16.16 0.26
C ILE A 6 -0.92 -16.25 -1.26
N SER A 7 0.22 -16.75 -1.73
CA SER A 7 0.51 -16.82 -3.15
C SER A 7 -0.42 -17.78 -3.91
N THR A 8 -0.79 -18.90 -3.30
CA THR A 8 -1.77 -19.85 -3.86
C THR A 8 -3.19 -19.28 -3.81
N ALA A 9 -3.55 -18.57 -2.73
CA ALA A 9 -4.85 -17.90 -2.67
C ALA A 9 -5.02 -16.87 -3.79
N TYR A 10 -4.01 -16.01 -4.03
CA TYR A 10 -4.05 -15.04 -5.14
C TYR A 10 -4.01 -15.69 -6.53
N GLU A 11 -3.34 -16.83 -6.68
CA GLU A 11 -3.34 -17.59 -7.93
C GLU A 11 -4.75 -18.04 -8.30
N SER A 12 -5.54 -18.55 -7.34
CA SER A 12 -6.93 -18.96 -7.59
C SER A 12 -7.85 -17.81 -8.00
N LEU A 13 -7.58 -16.60 -7.52
CA LEU A 13 -8.41 -15.42 -7.80
C LEU A 13 -8.03 -14.71 -9.10
N THR A 14 -6.76 -14.80 -9.49
CA THR A 14 -6.21 -13.92 -10.52
C THR A 14 -5.57 -14.66 -11.68
N GLY A 15 -5.28 -15.96 -11.53
CA GLY A 15 -4.59 -16.80 -12.50
C GLY A 15 -3.06 -16.68 -12.47
N TRP A 16 -2.51 -15.91 -11.53
CA TRP A 16 -1.07 -15.65 -11.41
C TRP A 16 -0.61 -15.90 -9.97
N LYS A 17 0.47 -16.67 -9.82
CA LYS A 17 1.11 -16.91 -8.53
C LYS A 17 1.86 -15.65 -8.07
N ARG A 18 1.29 -14.92 -7.10
CA ARG A 18 1.86 -13.68 -6.55
C ARG A 18 1.52 -13.49 -5.09
N CYS A 19 2.45 -12.92 -4.33
CA CYS A 19 2.21 -12.49 -2.96
C CYS A 19 2.14 -10.96 -2.92
N VAL A 20 1.03 -10.41 -2.42
CA VAL A 20 0.87 -8.96 -2.29
C VAL A 20 1.18 -8.55 -0.85
N LEU A 21 2.12 -7.62 -0.68
CA LEU A 21 2.67 -7.24 0.62
C LEU A 21 2.15 -5.86 1.04
N HIS A 22 0.83 -5.72 1.20
CA HIS A 22 0.20 -4.45 1.57
C HIS A 22 0.69 -3.91 2.92
N ASP A 23 0.48 -4.68 3.99
CA ASP A 23 0.79 -4.24 5.36
C ASP A 23 2.30 -4.12 5.61
N PRO A 24 3.16 -5.05 5.12
CA PRO A 24 4.60 -4.87 5.22
C PRO A 24 5.10 -3.59 4.54
N LEU A 25 4.52 -3.21 3.40
CA LEU A 25 4.86 -1.94 2.75
C LEU A 25 4.41 -0.75 3.60
N ALA A 26 3.22 -0.79 4.19
CA ALA A 26 2.75 0.28 5.09
C ALA A 26 3.71 0.49 6.27
N ALA A 27 4.16 -0.59 6.91
CA ALA A 27 5.19 -0.52 7.95
C ALA A 27 6.53 0.02 7.43
N GLY A 28 6.95 -0.40 6.23
CA GLY A 28 8.13 0.11 5.57
C GLY A 28 8.08 1.62 5.33
N VAL A 29 6.94 2.15 4.89
CA VAL A 29 6.73 3.59 4.66
C VAL A 29 6.78 4.40 5.96
N CYS A 30 6.34 3.83 7.10
CA CYS A 30 6.50 4.48 8.40
C CYS A 30 7.98 4.70 8.78
N LEU A 31 8.87 3.77 8.39
CA LEU A 31 10.31 3.87 8.65
C LEU A 31 11.05 4.67 7.59
N PHE A 32 10.66 4.49 6.32
CA PHE A 32 11.28 5.09 5.15
C PHE A 32 10.19 5.72 4.26
N PRO A 33 9.73 6.94 4.58
CA PRO A 33 8.64 7.57 3.84
C PRO A 33 8.94 7.78 2.34
N ASP A 34 10.23 7.84 1.97
CA ASP A 34 10.69 8.01 0.60
C ASP A 34 10.62 6.72 -0.25
N LEU A 35 10.22 5.59 0.35
CA LEU A 35 9.86 4.36 -0.40
C LEU A 35 8.69 4.57 -1.36
N VAL A 36 7.86 5.59 -1.12
CA VAL A 36 6.74 5.94 -1.98
C VAL A 36 6.86 7.36 -2.51
N LYS A 37 6.37 7.56 -3.74
CA LYS A 37 6.03 8.91 -4.22
C LYS A 37 4.58 9.17 -3.84
N ALA A 38 4.40 10.04 -2.84
CA ALA A 38 3.10 10.44 -2.36
C ALA A 38 2.76 11.87 -2.80
N GLU A 39 1.47 12.13 -2.94
CA GLU A 39 0.94 13.46 -3.21
C GLU A 39 0.01 13.88 -2.07
N LYS A 40 0.16 15.12 -1.59
CA LYS A 40 -0.76 15.69 -0.61
C LYS A 40 -2.09 15.97 -1.30
N ARG A 41 -3.19 15.43 -0.80
CA ARG A 41 -4.52 15.53 -1.42
C ARG A 41 -5.61 15.64 -0.36
N TYR A 42 -6.76 16.19 -0.75
CA TYR A 42 -8.00 16.00 0.00
C TYR A 42 -8.52 14.59 -0.22
N VAL A 43 -8.77 13.86 0.87
CA VAL A 43 -9.33 12.52 0.87
C VAL A 43 -10.48 12.46 1.86
N ASP A 44 -11.55 11.77 1.48
CA ASP A 44 -12.69 11.46 2.35
C ASP A 44 -13.20 10.02 2.10
N VAL A 45 -14.15 9.54 2.90
CA VAL A 45 -14.75 8.21 2.78
C VAL A 45 -16.23 8.33 2.43
N GLU A 46 -16.66 7.65 1.36
CA GLU A 46 -18.08 7.59 0.98
C GLU A 46 -18.87 6.72 1.97
N LEU A 47 -19.94 7.25 2.56
CA LEU A 47 -20.71 6.57 3.62
C LEU A 47 -22.12 6.14 3.20
N ASN A 48 -22.68 6.73 2.14
CA ASN A 48 -24.11 6.69 1.81
C ASN A 48 -24.41 6.11 0.41
N GLY A 49 -23.48 6.19 -0.55
CA GLY A 49 -23.70 5.75 -1.92
C GLY A 49 -24.00 4.25 -2.02
N GLU A 50 -25.02 3.87 -2.79
CA GLU A 50 -25.44 2.47 -2.97
C GLU A 50 -24.31 1.59 -3.56
N LEU A 51 -23.54 2.13 -4.50
CA LEU A 51 -22.49 1.39 -5.22
C LEU A 51 -21.08 1.59 -4.64
N THR A 52 -20.84 2.68 -3.93
CA THR A 52 -19.48 3.15 -3.61
C THR A 52 -19.23 3.33 -2.12
N ARG A 53 -20.15 2.90 -1.25
CA ARG A 53 -19.94 2.92 0.21
C ARG A 53 -18.62 2.25 0.59
N GLY A 54 -17.80 2.95 1.37
CA GLY A 54 -16.46 2.51 1.79
C GLY A 54 -15.32 2.93 0.85
N MET A 55 -15.62 3.55 -0.29
CA MET A 55 -14.60 4.08 -1.19
C MET A 55 -13.85 5.26 -0.54
N THR A 56 -12.53 5.26 -0.65
CA THR A 56 -11.70 6.45 -0.41
C THR A 56 -11.80 7.39 -1.62
N VAL A 57 -12.47 8.52 -1.46
CA VAL A 57 -12.65 9.54 -2.50
C VAL A 57 -11.47 10.49 -2.46
N VAL A 58 -10.60 10.40 -3.48
CA VAL A 58 -9.39 11.24 -3.60
C VAL A 58 -9.63 12.35 -4.61
N ASP A 59 -9.48 13.62 -4.20
CA ASP A 59 -9.58 14.74 -5.15
C ASP A 59 -8.33 14.84 -6.03
N ARG A 60 -8.47 14.53 -7.32
CA ARG A 60 -7.40 14.58 -8.33
C ARG A 60 -7.59 15.68 -9.38
N ARG A 61 -8.56 16.59 -9.19
CA ARG A 61 -9.04 17.47 -10.27
C ARG A 61 -8.12 18.66 -10.57
N GLY A 62 -7.20 19.01 -9.67
CA GLY A 62 -6.14 20.01 -9.91
C GLY A 62 -6.57 21.46 -10.15
N ARG A 63 -7.86 21.77 -9.98
CA ARG A 63 -8.44 23.10 -10.18
C ARG A 63 -8.98 23.68 -8.86
N THR A 64 -10.27 23.51 -8.60
CA THR A 64 -10.96 23.84 -7.35
C THR A 64 -10.91 22.64 -6.40
N PRO A 65 -10.23 22.73 -5.26
CA PRO A 65 -10.19 21.67 -4.26
C PRO A 65 -11.57 21.41 -3.64
N LEU A 66 -11.91 20.16 -3.33
CA LEU A 66 -13.09 19.82 -2.50
C LEU A 66 -12.97 20.34 -1.07
N GLY A 67 -11.74 20.47 -0.58
CA GLY A 67 -11.41 20.90 0.77
C GLY A 67 -9.90 21.01 0.97
N GLU A 68 -9.46 21.21 2.21
CA GLU A 68 -8.04 21.30 2.55
C GLU A 68 -7.35 19.94 2.38
N GLU A 69 -6.15 19.93 1.77
CA GLU A 69 -5.39 18.69 1.61
C GLU A 69 -4.99 18.10 2.97
N ASN A 70 -5.50 16.91 3.27
CA ASN A 70 -5.47 16.32 4.61
C ASN A 70 -4.63 15.03 4.70
N MET A 71 -4.21 14.46 3.57
CA MET A 71 -3.51 13.17 3.54
C MET A 71 -2.45 13.09 2.44
N GLN A 72 -1.39 12.34 2.69
CA GLN A 72 -0.42 11.92 1.67
C GLN A 72 -0.89 10.61 1.02
N VAL A 73 -1.19 10.65 -0.28
CA VAL A 73 -1.66 9.48 -1.04
C VAL A 73 -0.48 8.89 -1.81
N ALA A 74 -0.08 7.66 -1.48
CA ALA A 74 0.99 6.95 -2.17
C ALA A 74 0.55 6.51 -3.57
N LEU A 75 1.28 6.94 -4.61
CA LEU A 75 0.94 6.67 -6.02
C LEU A 75 1.98 5.82 -6.75
N LYS A 76 3.22 5.81 -6.27
CA LYS A 76 4.30 4.96 -6.78
C LYS A 76 5.10 4.41 -5.62
N VAL A 77 5.70 3.25 -5.81
CA VAL A 77 6.55 2.58 -4.81
C VAL A 77 7.89 2.20 -5.45
N ASP A 78 8.98 2.34 -4.70
CA ASP A 78 10.26 1.70 -4.99
C ASP A 78 10.21 0.24 -4.50
N ALA A 79 9.62 -0.62 -5.33
CA ALA A 79 9.35 -2.00 -4.97
C ALA A 79 10.62 -2.82 -4.76
N GLU A 80 11.68 -2.55 -5.53
CA GLU A 80 12.94 -3.28 -5.39
C GLU A 80 13.63 -2.94 -4.07
N ARG A 81 13.77 -1.65 -3.75
CA ARG A 81 14.34 -1.22 -2.47
C ARG A 81 13.55 -1.78 -1.29
N PHE A 82 12.21 -1.70 -1.36
CA PHE A 82 11.35 -2.26 -0.32
C PHE A 82 11.59 -3.77 -0.10
N LYS A 83 11.61 -4.56 -1.19
CA LYS A 83 11.85 -6.01 -1.10
C LYS A 83 13.21 -6.32 -0.48
N THR A 84 14.26 -5.61 -0.89
CA THR A 84 15.61 -5.78 -0.34
C THR A 84 15.62 -5.51 1.16
N GLN A 85 15.11 -4.35 1.60
CA GLN A 85 15.07 -3.98 3.02
C GLN A 85 14.25 -4.94 3.86
N LEU A 86 13.09 -5.39 3.35
CA LEU A 86 12.26 -6.37 4.03
C LEU A 86 13.01 -7.70 4.22
N MET A 87 13.65 -8.21 3.17
CA MET A 87 14.39 -9.47 3.23
C MET A 87 15.62 -9.37 4.13
N GLU A 88 16.36 -8.26 4.07
CA GLU A 88 17.50 -8.01 4.97
C GLU A 88 17.05 -8.01 6.43
N SER A 89 15.95 -7.32 6.75
CA SER A 89 15.40 -7.25 8.11
C SER A 89 14.97 -8.62 8.63
N LEU A 90 14.28 -9.41 7.80
CA LEU A 90 13.85 -10.77 8.16
C LEU A 90 15.04 -11.72 8.36
N LEU A 91 16.06 -11.64 7.50
CA LEU A 91 17.26 -12.48 7.59
C LEU A 91 18.17 -12.09 8.77
N ALA A 92 18.19 -10.81 9.16
CA ALA A 92 18.87 -10.39 10.37
C ALA A 92 18.17 -10.97 11.60
N TRP A 93 16.85 -10.78 11.70
CA TRP A 93 16.05 -11.34 12.78
C TRP A 93 16.17 -12.87 12.91
N ALA A 94 16.09 -13.60 11.78
CA ALA A 94 16.19 -15.06 11.77
C ALA A 94 17.58 -15.61 12.12
N ARG A 95 18.63 -14.77 12.13
CA ARG A 95 19.98 -15.14 12.56
C ARG A 95 20.24 -14.84 14.03
N GLU A 96 19.48 -13.91 14.60
CA GLU A 96 19.57 -13.51 16.00
C GLU A 96 18.67 -14.37 16.91
N GLY A 97 17.64 -15.00 16.35
CA GLY A 97 16.79 -16.00 17.01
C GLY A 97 17.31 -17.42 16.85
#